data_AF-A0A7C2ARQ1-F1
#
_entry.id   AF-A0A7C2ARQ1-F1
#
_cell.length_a   1.000
_cell.length_b   1.000
_cell.length_c   1.000
_cell.angle_alpha   90.00
_cell.angle_beta   90.00
_cell.angle_gamma   90.00
#
_symmetry.space_group_name_H-M   'P 1'
#
loop_
_entity.id
_entity.type
_entity.pdbx_description
1 polymer ?
#
loop_
_entity_poly.entity_id
_entity_poly.type
_entity_poly.pdbx_seq_one_letter_code
_entity_poly.pdbx_strand_id
1 'polypeptide(L)'
;MFTLFGANRSGSAAIEIALALCGADYQLVAASAWEEGAGQNELKRLNPLMQVPTLVIPGGGVLTESAAILTHLGLTFPLSGLISQDALERAQQLRALAYITTNCYESIGLIDYPERWLPDADPDQLDRLVAGVRRKLHSQWDVFSDVFYNPVAWHPHAPGAVEILASVVSQWSGAREHLGRSRPEFYASLGVVNRHPIIKAVLQRHGW
;
A
#
# COMPACT_ATOMS: atom_id res chain seq x y z
N MET A 1 6.45 21.44 4.65
CA MET A 1 6.76 20.46 3.59
C MET A 1 6.90 19.09 4.23
N PHE A 2 6.34 18.06 3.60
CA PHE A 2 6.51 16.65 3.99
C PHE A 2 7.78 16.07 3.38
N THR A 3 8.37 15.05 4.02
CA THR A 3 9.45 14.25 3.41
C THR A 3 9.04 12.79 3.41
N LEU A 4 8.86 12.21 2.22
CA LEU A 4 8.52 10.81 2.03
C LEU A 4 9.79 10.02 1.71
N PHE A 5 10.14 9.07 2.56
CA PHE A 5 11.16 8.06 2.28
C PHE A 5 10.49 6.89 1.57
N GLY A 6 11.02 6.53 0.39
CA GLY A 6 10.41 5.55 -0.49
C GLY A 6 11.35 4.97 -1.53
N ALA A 7 10.87 3.94 -2.22
CA ALA A 7 11.55 3.30 -3.32
C ALA A 7 10.57 2.98 -4.45
N ASN A 8 11.10 2.80 -5.67
CA ASN A 8 10.29 2.38 -6.81
C ASN A 8 9.63 1.03 -6.54
N ARG A 9 8.43 0.84 -7.09
CA ARG A 9 7.63 -0.39 -6.94
C ARG A 9 7.36 -0.80 -5.49
N SER A 10 7.32 0.16 -4.56
CA SER A 10 7.07 -0.09 -3.13
C SER A 10 5.77 0.57 -2.64
N GLY A 11 5.39 0.31 -1.39
CA GLY A 11 4.21 0.92 -0.75
C GLY A 11 4.26 2.45 -0.66
N SER A 12 5.43 3.08 -0.84
CA SER A 12 5.55 4.53 -0.86
C SER A 12 4.77 5.18 -2.00
N ALA A 13 4.49 4.45 -3.08
CA ALA A 13 3.63 4.95 -4.15
C ALA A 13 2.23 5.33 -3.65
N ALA A 14 1.65 4.55 -2.73
CA ALA A 14 0.33 4.84 -2.16
C ALA A 14 0.34 6.18 -1.39
N ILE A 15 1.43 6.45 -0.67
CA ILE A 15 1.57 7.68 0.12
C ILE A 15 1.87 8.87 -0.80
N GLU A 16 2.67 8.67 -1.84
CA GLU A 16 2.93 9.71 -2.83
C GLU A 16 1.65 10.11 -3.59
N ILE A 17 0.82 9.14 -3.97
CA ILE A 17 -0.51 9.40 -4.54
C ILE A 17 -1.35 10.24 -3.58
N ALA A 18 -1.40 9.85 -2.30
CA ALA A 18 -2.20 10.56 -1.30
C ALA A 18 -1.71 12.00 -1.07
N LEU A 19 -0.41 12.22 -0.97
CA LEU A 19 0.17 13.57 -0.87
C LEU A 19 -0.19 14.44 -2.09
N ALA A 20 -0.13 13.87 -3.30
CA ALA A 20 -0.52 14.56 -4.52
C ALA A 20 -2.03 14.89 -4.56
N LEU A 21 -2.90 13.99 -4.11
CA LEU A 21 -4.35 14.25 -3.99
C LEU A 21 -4.67 15.32 -2.94
N CYS A 22 -3.90 15.38 -1.85
CA CYS A 22 -4.01 16.44 -0.86
C CYS A 22 -3.53 17.81 -1.37
N GLY A 23 -2.84 17.86 -2.52
CA GLY A 23 -2.15 19.08 -2.97
C GLY A 23 -1.04 19.52 -2.00
N ALA A 24 -0.45 18.57 -1.27
CA ALA A 24 0.56 18.87 -0.25
C ALA A 24 1.96 18.97 -0.88
N ASP A 25 2.76 19.94 -0.42
CA ASP A 25 4.17 20.01 -0.79
C ASP A 25 4.97 18.90 -0.11
N TYR A 26 5.66 18.09 -0.90
CA TYR A 26 6.51 17.01 -0.41
C TYR A 26 7.81 16.88 -1.19
N GLN A 27 8.82 16.33 -0.52
CA GLN A 27 10.04 15.83 -1.14
C GLN A 27 10.06 14.30 -1.05
N LEU A 28 10.42 13.62 -2.14
CA LEU A 28 10.71 12.20 -2.14
C LEU A 28 12.21 11.98 -1.90
N VAL A 29 12.54 11.14 -0.92
CA VAL A 29 13.90 10.69 -0.63
C VAL A 29 13.97 9.20 -0.96
N ALA A 30 14.81 8.85 -1.93
CA ALA A 30 15.07 7.46 -2.27
C ALA A 30 15.75 6.75 -1.09
N ALA A 31 15.07 5.76 -0.53
CA ALA A 31 15.56 4.95 0.57
C ALA A 31 14.85 3.59 0.60
N SER A 32 15.59 2.54 0.91
CA SER A 32 15.04 1.21 1.14
C SER A 32 15.99 0.39 2.02
N ALA A 33 15.51 -0.75 2.53
CA ALA A 33 16.36 -1.68 3.27
C ALA A 33 17.42 -2.35 2.38
N TRP A 34 17.26 -2.34 1.05
CA TRP A 34 18.07 -3.09 0.09
C TRP A 34 18.95 -2.22 -0.82
N GLU A 35 18.82 -0.89 -0.78
CA GLU A 35 19.68 0.05 -1.52
C GLU A 35 20.57 0.83 -0.57
N GLU A 36 21.89 0.72 -0.73
CA GLU A 36 22.87 1.46 0.08
C GLU A 36 22.91 2.95 -0.31
N GLY A 37 22.95 3.84 0.68
CA GLY A 37 23.11 5.27 0.43
C GLY A 37 22.76 6.18 1.61
N ALA A 38 22.89 7.49 1.41
CA ALA A 38 22.58 8.48 2.44
C ALA A 38 21.12 8.39 2.93
N GLY A 39 20.18 8.13 2.01
CA GLY A 39 18.77 7.93 2.34
C GLY A 39 18.53 6.71 3.24
N GLN A 40 19.29 5.62 3.08
CA GLN A 40 19.20 4.44 3.95
C GLN A 40 19.65 4.73 5.38
N ASN A 41 20.76 5.47 5.54
CA ASN A 41 21.25 5.86 6.87
C ASN A 41 20.26 6.74 7.62
N GLU A 42 19.62 7.66 6.90
CA GLU A 42 18.58 8.51 7.47
C GLU A 42 17.31 7.71 7.78
N LEU A 43 16.87 6.83 6.87
CA LEU A 43 15.75 5.93 7.10
C LEU A 43 15.97 5.07 8.35
N LYS A 44 17.16 4.49 8.53
CA LYS A 44 17.50 3.68 9.71
C LYS A 44 17.41 4.46 11.02
N ARG A 45 17.74 5.76 11.00
CA ARG A 45 17.59 6.64 12.17
C ARG A 45 16.12 6.95 12.48
N LEU A 46 15.30 7.12 11.45
CA LEU A 46 13.89 7.51 11.58
C LEU A 46 12.97 6.31 11.88
N ASN A 47 13.26 5.16 11.25
CA ASN A 47 12.49 3.94 11.34
C ASN A 47 13.44 2.74 11.58
N PRO A 48 13.52 2.23 12.83
CA PRO A 48 14.35 1.07 13.16
C PRO A 48 13.99 -0.21 12.38
N LEU A 49 12.76 -0.32 11.86
CA LEU A 49 12.36 -1.43 10.99
C LEU A 49 12.94 -1.33 9.57
N MET A 50 13.51 -0.17 9.22
CA MET A 50 14.07 0.13 7.90
C MET A 50 13.08 -0.06 6.75
N GLN A 51 11.78 0.10 7.03
CA GLN A 51 10.71 -0.09 6.06
C GLN A 51 10.29 1.24 5.43
N VAL A 52 9.91 1.16 4.16
CA VAL A 52 9.21 2.24 3.47
C VAL A 52 7.76 1.83 3.20
N PRO A 53 6.79 2.77 3.22
CA PRO A 53 6.98 4.22 3.41
C PRO A 53 7.32 4.64 4.84
N THR A 54 8.15 5.67 4.96
CA THR A 54 8.33 6.46 6.20
C THR A 54 8.09 7.92 5.85
N LEU A 55 7.18 8.60 6.55
CA LEU A 55 6.81 9.99 6.29
C LEU A 55 7.25 10.88 7.44
N VAL A 56 8.04 11.91 7.15
CA VAL A 56 8.28 13.02 8.08
C VAL A 56 7.26 14.12 7.79
N ILE A 57 6.45 14.44 8.79
CA ILE A 57 5.41 15.48 8.69
C ILE A 57 5.99 16.88 8.97
N PRO A 58 5.34 17.96 8.52
CA PRO A 58 5.73 19.31 8.90
C PRO A 58 5.87 19.44 10.43
N GLY A 59 7.02 19.93 10.89
CA GLY A 59 7.36 19.97 12.32
C GLY A 59 8.23 18.81 12.82
N GLY A 60 8.58 17.86 11.95
CA GLY A 60 9.60 16.84 12.22
C GLY A 60 9.08 15.55 12.86
N GLY A 61 7.76 15.42 13.05
CA GLY A 61 7.17 14.16 13.48
C GLY A 61 7.37 13.05 12.43
N VAL A 62 7.55 11.81 12.87
CA VAL A 62 7.72 10.65 11.99
C VAL A 62 6.47 9.78 12.08
N LEU A 63 5.91 9.44 10.92
CA LEU A 63 4.84 8.46 10.77
C LEU A 63 5.32 7.30 9.90
N THR A 64 5.07 6.10 10.42
CA THR A 64 5.24 4.81 9.72
C THR A 64 3.87 4.13 9.61
N GLU A 65 3.83 2.96 8.98
CA GLU A 65 2.59 2.24 8.64
C GLU A 65 1.71 2.94 7.59
N SER A 66 1.58 2.31 6.42
CA SER A 66 0.85 2.90 5.29
C SER A 66 -0.60 3.30 5.64
N ALA A 67 -1.31 2.47 6.39
CA ALA A 67 -2.68 2.76 6.83
C ALA A 67 -2.74 3.96 7.80
N ALA A 68 -1.78 4.09 8.72
CA ALA A 68 -1.71 5.21 9.65
C ALA A 68 -1.37 6.51 8.93
N ILE A 69 -0.41 6.48 8.00
CA ILE A 69 -0.05 7.64 7.17
C ILE A 69 -1.24 8.10 6.33
N LEU A 70 -1.92 7.20 5.62
CA LEU A 70 -3.10 7.53 4.82
C LEU A 70 -4.24 8.10 5.67
N THR A 71 -4.46 7.52 6.86
CA THR A 71 -5.46 8.02 7.81
C THR A 71 -5.11 9.43 8.28
N HIS A 72 -3.85 9.67 8.65
CA HIS A 72 -3.38 10.99 9.06
C HIS A 72 -3.60 12.02 7.95
N LEU A 73 -3.17 11.73 6.71
CA LEU A 73 -3.37 12.63 5.57
C LEU A 73 -4.85 12.91 5.31
N GLY A 74 -5.72 11.89 5.37
CA GLY A 74 -7.16 12.10 5.18
C GLY A 74 -7.80 12.95 6.27
N LEU A 75 -7.35 12.85 7.52
CA LEU A 75 -7.83 13.68 8.62
C LEU A 75 -7.27 15.11 8.58
N THR A 76 -6.00 15.27 8.17
CA THR A 76 -5.36 16.59 8.03
C THR A 76 -5.87 17.37 6.82
N PHE A 77 -6.23 16.68 5.74
CA PHE A 77 -6.76 17.25 4.51
C PHE A 77 -8.17 16.72 4.23
N PRO A 78 -9.20 17.13 5.01
CA PRO A 78 -10.54 16.56 4.92
C PRO A 78 -11.26 16.81 3.58
N LEU A 79 -10.76 17.77 2.78
CA LEU A 79 -11.25 18.05 1.43
C LEU A 79 -10.62 17.17 0.34
N SER A 80 -9.60 16.37 0.68
CA SER A 80 -8.92 15.47 -0.27
C SER A 80 -9.78 14.28 -0.69
N GLY A 81 -10.80 13.92 0.10
CA GLY A 81 -11.59 12.71 -0.11
C GLY A 81 -10.88 11.40 0.27
N LEU A 82 -9.67 11.44 0.84
CA LEU A 82 -8.92 10.24 1.21
C LEU A 82 -9.64 9.40 2.28
N ILE A 83 -10.25 10.05 3.26
CA ILE A 83 -11.03 9.42 4.32
C ILE A 83 -12.37 10.17 4.41
N SER A 84 -13.47 9.42 4.46
CA SER A 84 -14.81 9.99 4.54
C SER A 84 -15.03 10.72 5.87
N GLN A 85 -15.85 11.76 5.80
CA GLN A 85 -16.34 12.45 7.00
C GLN A 85 -17.58 11.76 7.58
N ASP A 86 -18.26 10.90 6.80
CA ASP A 86 -19.30 10.04 7.32
C ASP A 86 -18.72 9.00 8.27
N ALA A 87 -19.33 8.85 9.44
CA ALA A 87 -18.78 8.02 10.51
C ALA A 87 -18.77 6.52 10.16
N LEU A 88 -19.80 6.05 9.46
CA LEU A 88 -19.93 4.63 9.10
C LEU A 88 -19.00 4.28 7.94
N GLU A 89 -18.98 5.10 6.90
CA GLU A 89 -18.07 4.94 5.77
C GLU A 89 -16.61 4.99 6.22
N ARG A 90 -16.23 5.97 7.05
CA ARG A 90 -14.89 6.05 7.64
C ARG A 90 -14.53 4.80 8.43
N ALA A 91 -15.45 4.24 9.21
CA ALA A 91 -15.20 3.00 9.95
C ALA A 91 -14.94 1.82 9.00
N GLN A 92 -15.68 1.72 7.88
CA GLN A 92 -15.43 0.70 6.87
C GLN A 92 -14.10 0.92 6.13
N GLN A 93 -13.74 2.17 5.84
CA GLN A 93 -12.46 2.50 5.21
C GLN A 93 -11.28 2.12 6.12
N LEU A 94 -11.32 2.46 7.41
CA LEU A 94 -10.29 2.08 8.37
C LEU A 94 -10.19 0.55 8.52
N ARG A 95 -11.33 -0.14 8.52
CA ARG A 95 -11.37 -1.61 8.52
C ARG A 95 -10.72 -2.18 7.25
N ALA A 96 -11.01 -1.62 6.07
CA ALA A 96 -10.45 -2.06 4.81
C ALA A 96 -8.94 -1.82 4.73
N LEU A 97 -8.46 -0.64 5.17
CA LEU A 97 -7.04 -0.33 5.27
C LEU A 97 -6.31 -1.32 6.19
N ALA A 98 -6.85 -1.55 7.39
CA ALA A 98 -6.31 -2.53 8.32
C ALA A 98 -6.30 -3.94 7.72
N TYR A 99 -7.35 -4.32 6.98
CA TYR A 99 -7.40 -5.60 6.29
C TYR A 99 -6.26 -5.72 5.27
N ILE A 100 -6.09 -4.71 4.39
CA ILE A 100 -5.04 -4.73 3.37
C ILE A 100 -3.66 -4.86 4.00
N THR A 101 -3.34 -4.07 5.03
CA THR A 101 -1.99 -4.11 5.63
C THR A 101 -1.72 -5.43 6.35
N THR A 102 -2.68 -5.96 7.11
CA THR A 102 -2.48 -7.14 7.96
C THR A 102 -2.68 -8.48 7.26
N ASN A 103 -3.47 -8.52 6.18
CA ASN A 103 -3.75 -9.77 5.45
C ASN A 103 -2.97 -9.82 4.14
N CYS A 104 -3.11 -8.78 3.31
CA CYS A 104 -2.56 -8.80 1.97
C CYS A 104 -1.10 -8.36 1.95
N TYR A 105 -0.78 -7.21 2.55
CA TYR A 105 0.55 -6.61 2.43
C TYR A 105 1.60 -7.39 3.23
N GLU A 106 1.26 -7.84 4.44
CA GLU A 106 2.18 -8.66 5.24
C GLU A 106 2.66 -9.93 4.50
N SER A 107 1.77 -10.56 3.73
CA SER A 107 2.11 -11.73 2.92
C SER A 107 3.17 -11.43 1.86
N ILE A 108 3.29 -10.18 1.39
CA ILE A 108 4.29 -9.78 0.40
C ILE A 108 5.70 -9.82 1.01
N GLY A 109 5.88 -9.29 2.22
CA GLY A 109 7.18 -9.32 2.90
C GLY A 109 7.70 -10.73 3.12
N LEU A 110 6.81 -11.68 3.42
CA LEU A 110 7.15 -13.10 3.57
C LEU A 110 7.50 -13.75 2.23
N ILE A 111 6.78 -13.41 1.16
CA ILE A 111 7.10 -13.90 -0.19
C ILE A 111 8.46 -13.38 -0.67
N ASP A 112 8.77 -12.12 -0.39
CA ASP A 112 10.00 -11.48 -0.88
C ASP A 112 11.24 -11.90 -0.09
N TYR A 113 11.09 -12.24 1.20
CA TYR A 113 12.19 -12.58 2.11
C TYR A 113 11.91 -13.80 3.01
N PRO A 114 11.50 -14.96 2.45
CA PRO A 114 10.99 -16.11 3.21
C PRO A 114 11.98 -16.65 4.26
N GLU A 115 13.28 -16.44 4.06
CA GLU A 115 14.35 -16.82 4.98
C GLU A 115 14.25 -16.16 6.36
N ARG A 116 13.58 -15.01 6.48
CA ARG A 116 13.34 -14.36 7.79
C ARG A 116 12.33 -15.12 8.65
N TRP A 117 11.50 -15.95 8.04
CA TRP A 117 10.46 -16.75 8.72
C TRP A 117 10.88 -18.20 8.90
N LEU A 118 11.75 -18.72 8.03
CA LEU A 118 12.29 -20.09 8.13
C LEU A 118 13.81 -20.06 7.93
N PRO A 119 14.59 -19.71 8.97
CA PRO A 119 16.04 -19.71 8.88
C PRO A 119 16.57 -21.13 8.66
N ASP A 120 17.73 -21.24 8.00
CA ASP A 120 18.44 -22.49 7.71
C ASP A 120 17.69 -23.50 6.83
N ALA A 121 16.57 -23.09 6.23
CA ALA A 121 15.79 -23.93 5.32
C ALA A 121 16.51 -24.19 4.00
N ASP A 122 16.31 -25.39 3.46
CA ASP A 122 16.73 -25.67 2.09
C ASP A 122 15.83 -24.93 1.06
N PRO A 123 16.30 -24.77 -0.20
CA PRO A 123 15.53 -24.08 -1.23
C PRO A 123 14.13 -24.67 -1.47
N ASP A 124 13.95 -25.99 -1.38
CA ASP A 124 12.65 -26.65 -1.59
C ASP A 124 11.67 -26.33 -0.47
N GLN A 125 12.15 -26.19 0.77
CA GLN A 125 11.36 -25.74 1.92
C GLN A 125 10.90 -24.30 1.75
N LEU A 126 11.79 -23.40 1.31
CA LEU A 126 11.45 -22.00 1.05
C LEU A 126 10.43 -21.89 -0.10
N ASP A 127 10.61 -22.63 -1.18
CA ASP A 127 9.68 -22.63 -2.32
C ASP A 127 8.28 -23.11 -1.92
N ARG A 128 8.18 -24.16 -1.08
CA ARG A 128 6.90 -24.61 -0.54
C ARG A 128 6.24 -23.57 0.36
N LEU A 129 7.02 -22.88 1.19
CA LEU A 129 6.52 -21.78 2.04
C LEU A 129 5.97 -20.65 1.17
N VAL A 130 6.75 -20.14 0.22
CA VAL A 130 6.36 -19.08 -0.71
C VAL A 130 5.10 -19.46 -1.49
N ALA A 131 5.02 -20.69 -2.00
CA ALA A 131 3.84 -21.18 -2.71
C ALA A 131 2.59 -21.19 -1.81
N GLY A 132 2.73 -21.60 -0.54
CA GLY A 132 1.66 -21.56 0.45
C GLY A 132 1.18 -20.15 0.75
N VAL A 133 2.11 -19.22 0.98
CA VAL A 133 1.80 -17.82 1.30
C VAL A 133 1.17 -17.11 0.10
N ARG A 134 1.65 -17.36 -1.12
CA ARG A 134 1.03 -16.80 -2.33
C ARG A 134 -0.42 -17.27 -2.50
N ARG A 135 -0.71 -18.56 -2.26
CA ARG A 135 -2.11 -19.06 -2.26
C ARG A 135 -2.96 -18.37 -1.20
N LYS A 136 -2.40 -18.15 0.00
CA LYS A 136 -3.10 -17.44 1.08
C LYS A 136 -3.38 -15.99 0.73
N LEU A 137 -2.40 -15.27 0.16
CA LEU A 137 -2.55 -13.91 -0.36
C LEU A 137 -3.67 -13.82 -1.40
N HIS A 138 -3.69 -14.74 -2.37
CA HIS A 138 -4.74 -14.78 -3.40
C HIS A 138 -6.13 -14.98 -2.78
N SER A 139 -6.25 -15.89 -1.81
CA SER A 139 -7.49 -16.06 -1.05
C SER A 139 -7.89 -14.83 -0.22
N GLN A 140 -6.94 -14.09 0.34
CA GLN A 140 -7.21 -12.86 1.08
C GLN A 140 -7.71 -11.74 0.15
N TRP A 141 -7.20 -11.68 -1.09
CA TRP A 141 -7.74 -10.78 -2.10
C TRP A 141 -9.16 -11.16 -2.56
N ASP A 142 -9.47 -12.45 -2.67
CA ASP A 142 -10.85 -12.90 -2.93
C ASP A 142 -11.79 -12.44 -1.81
N VAL A 143 -11.39 -12.64 -0.54
CA VAL A 143 -12.17 -12.19 0.62
C VAL A 143 -12.27 -10.66 0.67
N PHE A 144 -11.19 -9.94 0.35
CA PHE A 144 -11.24 -8.47 0.30
C PHE A 144 -12.28 -8.00 -0.72
N SER A 145 -12.25 -8.58 -1.93
CA SER A 145 -13.26 -8.32 -2.95
C SER A 145 -14.66 -8.61 -2.42
N ASP A 146 -14.91 -9.79 -1.87
CA ASP A 146 -16.26 -10.21 -1.44
C ASP A 146 -16.84 -9.36 -0.30
N VAL A 147 -15.97 -8.81 0.55
CA VAL A 147 -16.38 -8.03 1.73
C VAL A 147 -16.44 -6.53 1.44
N PHE A 148 -15.47 -6.00 0.70
CA PHE A 148 -15.28 -4.55 0.54
C PHE A 148 -15.69 -4.02 -0.83
N TYR A 149 -15.92 -4.86 -1.84
CA TYR A 149 -16.49 -4.42 -3.12
C TYR A 149 -17.99 -4.13 -2.98
N ASN A 150 -18.32 -3.04 -2.29
CA ASN A 150 -19.68 -2.59 -2.06
C ASN A 150 -19.72 -1.05 -2.00
N PRO A 151 -20.91 -0.42 -2.15
CA PRO A 151 -21.03 1.03 -2.24
C PRO A 151 -20.62 1.83 -0.99
N VAL A 152 -20.41 1.18 0.17
CA VAL A 152 -20.01 1.83 1.43
C VAL A 152 -18.50 1.80 1.62
N ALA A 153 -17.78 0.82 1.05
CA ALA A 153 -16.35 0.65 1.30
C ALA A 153 -15.48 0.85 0.06
N TRP A 154 -16.09 1.01 -1.13
CA TRP A 154 -15.37 1.06 -2.40
C TRP A 154 -15.92 2.10 -3.37
N HIS A 155 -15.06 3.06 -3.75
CA HIS A 155 -15.41 4.22 -4.58
C HIS A 155 -14.44 4.38 -5.76
N PRO A 156 -14.51 3.52 -6.79
CA PRO A 156 -13.49 3.45 -7.83
C PRO A 156 -13.41 4.71 -8.72
N HIS A 157 -14.49 5.51 -8.78
CA HIS A 157 -14.57 6.76 -9.53
C HIS A 157 -14.14 8.00 -8.74
N ALA A 158 -13.98 7.87 -7.42
CA ALA A 158 -13.52 8.92 -6.51
C ALA A 158 -12.56 8.29 -5.49
N PRO A 159 -11.38 7.83 -5.94
CA PRO A 159 -10.53 6.96 -5.13
C PRO A 159 -9.99 7.66 -3.89
N GLY A 160 -10.27 7.08 -2.73
CA GLY A 160 -9.72 7.47 -1.44
C GLY A 160 -8.58 6.54 -0.99
N ALA A 161 -8.27 6.56 0.30
CA ALA A 161 -7.15 5.82 0.87
C ALA A 161 -7.23 4.31 0.59
N VAL A 162 -8.43 3.72 0.64
CA VAL A 162 -8.65 2.28 0.40
C VAL A 162 -8.33 1.91 -1.04
N GLU A 163 -8.88 2.65 -2.01
CA GLU A 163 -8.66 2.39 -3.43
C GLU A 163 -7.19 2.56 -3.82
N ILE A 164 -6.53 3.58 -3.27
CA ILE A 164 -5.12 3.86 -3.51
C ILE A 164 -4.25 2.72 -3.00
N LEU A 165 -4.45 2.32 -1.74
CA LEU A 165 -3.66 1.24 -1.15
C LEU A 165 -3.94 -0.09 -1.84
N ALA A 166 -5.21 -0.40 -2.15
CA ALA A 166 -5.57 -1.62 -2.87
C ALA A 166 -4.99 -1.65 -4.28
N SER A 167 -4.99 -0.51 -4.98
CA SER A 167 -4.38 -0.36 -6.30
C SER A 167 -2.91 -0.70 -6.26
N VAL A 168 -2.14 -0.14 -5.31
CA VAL A 168 -0.70 -0.38 -5.20
C VAL A 168 -0.40 -1.81 -4.75
N VAL A 169 -1.02 -2.28 -3.66
CA VAL A 169 -0.67 -3.58 -3.05
C VAL A 169 -1.06 -4.76 -3.95
N SER A 170 -2.13 -4.63 -4.73
CA SER A 170 -2.55 -5.69 -5.67
C SER A 170 -1.59 -5.90 -6.85
N GLN A 171 -0.60 -5.01 -7.06
CA GLN A 171 0.38 -5.15 -8.14
C GLN A 171 1.36 -6.31 -7.92
N TRP A 172 1.51 -6.79 -6.69
CA TRP A 172 2.55 -7.75 -6.33
C TRP A 172 2.06 -9.20 -6.34
N SER A 173 3.02 -10.12 -6.44
CA SER A 173 2.84 -11.55 -6.19
C SER A 173 1.68 -12.21 -6.96
N GLY A 174 1.41 -11.71 -8.19
CA GLY A 174 0.38 -12.24 -9.08
C GLY A 174 -1.06 -11.96 -8.64
N ALA A 175 -1.29 -11.08 -7.66
CA ALA A 175 -2.63 -10.82 -7.11
C ALA A 175 -3.61 -10.30 -8.19
N ARG A 176 -3.19 -9.37 -9.06
CA ARG A 176 -4.03 -8.90 -10.17
C ARG A 176 -4.36 -9.98 -11.21
N GLU A 177 -3.41 -10.86 -11.52
CA GLU A 177 -3.64 -11.98 -12.45
C GLU A 177 -4.63 -13.00 -11.87
N HIS A 178 -4.57 -13.23 -10.56
CA HIS A 178 -5.55 -14.04 -9.83
C HIS A 178 -6.93 -13.39 -9.84
N LEU A 179 -7.02 -12.13 -9.40
CA LEU A 179 -8.28 -11.38 -9.34
C LEU A 179 -8.97 -11.26 -10.70
N GLY A 180 -8.21 -11.10 -11.79
CA GLY A 180 -8.77 -11.08 -13.15
C GLY A 180 -9.51 -12.37 -13.53
N ARG A 181 -9.17 -13.50 -12.90
CA ARG A 181 -9.82 -14.80 -13.08
C ARG A 181 -10.90 -15.07 -12.03
N SER A 182 -10.63 -14.77 -10.77
CA SER A 182 -11.51 -15.14 -9.64
C SER A 182 -12.61 -14.11 -9.37
N ARG A 183 -12.33 -12.81 -9.57
CA ARG A 183 -13.21 -11.67 -9.23
C ARG A 183 -13.09 -10.57 -10.31
N PRO A 184 -13.49 -10.85 -11.55
CA PRO A 184 -13.23 -9.96 -12.70
C PRO A 184 -13.83 -8.56 -12.57
N GLU A 185 -14.97 -8.41 -11.88
CA GLU A 185 -15.61 -7.10 -11.66
C GLU A 185 -14.79 -6.20 -10.72
N PHE A 186 -14.36 -6.74 -9.59
CA PHE A 186 -13.47 -6.03 -8.68
C PHE A 186 -12.13 -5.70 -9.36
N TYR A 187 -11.56 -6.65 -10.11
CA TYR A 187 -10.36 -6.41 -10.91
C TYR A 187 -10.55 -5.26 -11.92
N ALA A 188 -11.67 -5.25 -12.65
CA ALA A 188 -11.98 -4.16 -13.58
C ALA A 188 -12.10 -2.80 -12.87
N SER A 189 -12.64 -2.80 -11.65
CA SER A 189 -12.77 -1.60 -10.82
C SER A 189 -11.41 -1.04 -10.36
N LEU A 190 -10.41 -1.89 -10.10
CA LEU A 190 -9.02 -1.43 -9.88
C LEU A 190 -8.47 -0.73 -11.13
N GLY A 191 -8.87 -1.19 -12.32
CA GLY A 191 -8.55 -0.51 -13.58
C GLY A 191 -9.19 0.87 -13.71
N VAL A 192 -10.36 1.10 -13.12
CA VAL A 192 -10.99 2.43 -13.04
C VAL A 192 -10.16 3.34 -12.14
N VAL A 193 -9.77 2.87 -10.95
CA VAL A 193 -8.91 3.60 -10.01
C VAL A 193 -7.61 4.04 -10.69
N ASN A 194 -6.94 3.12 -11.40
CA ASN A 194 -5.66 3.40 -12.07
C ASN A 194 -5.76 4.41 -13.22
N ARG A 195 -6.97 4.68 -13.75
CA ARG A 195 -7.17 5.71 -14.77
C ARG A 195 -7.28 7.12 -14.19
N HIS A 196 -7.45 7.26 -12.88
CA HIS A 196 -7.42 8.57 -12.24
C HIS A 196 -6.08 9.27 -12.57
N PRO A 197 -6.06 10.51 -13.10
CA PRO A 197 -4.85 11.12 -13.66
C PRO A 197 -3.67 11.17 -12.70
N ILE A 198 -3.91 11.54 -11.43
CA ILE A 198 -2.87 11.60 -10.39
C ILE A 198 -2.33 10.20 -10.08
N ILE A 199 -3.23 9.22 -9.94
CA ILE A 199 -2.85 7.83 -9.61
C ILE A 199 -2.01 7.25 -10.74
N LYS A 200 -2.49 7.38 -11.99
CA LYS A 200 -1.78 6.95 -13.18
C LYS A 200 -0.37 7.55 -13.25
N ALA A 201 -0.24 8.86 -13.05
CA ALA A 201 1.04 9.54 -13.14
C ALA A 201 2.04 9.02 -12.09
N VAL A 202 1.60 8.81 -10.85
CA VAL A 202 2.48 8.26 -9.80
C VAL A 202 2.82 6.81 -10.07
N LEU A 203 1.84 5.96 -10.43
CA LEU A 203 2.09 4.55 -10.75
C LEU A 203 3.15 4.40 -11.87
N GLN A 204 3.07 5.24 -12.91
CA GLN A 204 4.05 5.26 -13.99
C GLN A 204 5.46 5.64 -13.51
N ARG A 205 5.59 6.63 -12.61
CA ARG A 205 6.90 6.98 -12.00
C ARG A 205 7.48 5.83 -11.19
N HIS A 206 6.62 5.05 -10.54
CA HIS A 206 7.01 3.87 -9.77
C HIS A 206 7.25 2.62 -10.63
N GLY A 207 7.04 2.69 -11.94
CA GLY A 207 7.32 1.59 -12.88
C GLY A 207 6.20 0.57 -13.05
N TRP A 208 4.93 0.96 -12.85
CA TRP A 208 3.74 0.16 -13.17
C TRP A 208 2.94 0.72 -14.35
#